data_AF-A0A8S2G0U1-F1
#
_entry.id   AF-A0A8S2G0U1-F1
#
_cell.length_a   1.000
_cell.length_b   1.000
_cell.length_c   1.000
_cell.angle_alpha   90.00
_cell.angle_beta   90.00
_cell.angle_gamma   90.00
#
_symmetry.space_group_name_H-M   'P 1'
#
loop_
_entity.id
_entity.type
_entity.pdbx_description
1 polymer ?
#
loop_
_entity_poly.entity_id
_entity_poly.type
_entity_poly.pdbx_seq_one_letter_code
_entity_poly.pdbx_strand_id
1 'polypeptide(L)'
;MCSTKRFATIFDNYATQMFGVFMMMWVLCLRKFWQRYLAKFQYQWCAYEDERRHEIPRSAFLLQSTATRLNPSNGISEAYIPKMTLYFCRSLSILIKII
;
A
#
# COMPACT_ATOMS: atom_id res chain seq x y z
N MET A 1 -29.82 42.01 7.44
CA MET A 1 -29.12 40.74 7.73
C MET A 1 -29.46 39.64 6.70
N CYS A 2 -29.21 39.87 5.40
CA CYS A 2 -29.56 38.89 4.34
C CYS A 2 -28.40 38.63 3.35
N SER A 3 -27.58 39.65 3.06
CA SER A 3 -26.44 39.53 2.14
C SER A 3 -25.33 38.59 2.65
N THR A 4 -25.06 38.57 3.95
CA THR A 4 -24.08 37.65 4.57
C THR A 4 -24.52 36.19 4.47
N LYS A 5 -25.81 35.90 4.63
CA LYS A 5 -26.35 34.54 4.45
C LYS A 5 -26.19 34.08 3.01
N ARG A 6 -26.51 34.93 2.03
CA ARG A 6 -26.36 34.60 0.61
C ARG A 6 -24.89 34.37 0.21
N PHE A 7 -23.98 35.18 0.76
CA PHE A 7 -22.55 35.01 0.51
C PHE A 7 -22.02 33.70 1.13
N ALA A 8 -22.44 33.38 2.36
CA ALA A 8 -22.10 32.13 3.02
C ALA A 8 -22.60 30.91 2.22
N THR A 9 -23.83 30.94 1.70
CA THR A 9 -24.37 29.82 0.90
C THR A 9 -23.63 29.63 -0.42
N ILE A 10 -23.20 30.71 -1.08
CA ILE A 10 -22.43 30.62 -2.33
C ILE A 10 -21.00 30.12 -2.04
N PHE A 11 -20.39 30.60 -0.96
CA PHE A 11 -19.08 30.15 -0.51
C PHE A 11 -19.11 28.67 -0.12
N ASP A 12 -20.06 28.22 0.70
CA ASP A 12 -20.07 26.83 1.17
C ASP A 12 -20.24 25.81 0.04
N ASN A 13 -21.05 26.10 -0.99
CA ASN A 13 -21.28 25.14 -2.08
C ASN A 13 -20.11 25.10 -3.08
N TYR A 14 -19.65 26.26 -3.57
CA TYR A 14 -18.56 26.31 -4.55
C TYR A 14 -17.16 26.20 -3.92
N ALA A 15 -16.93 26.79 -2.73
CA ALA A 15 -15.62 26.75 -2.09
C ALA A 15 -15.30 25.35 -1.53
N THR A 16 -16.28 24.61 -0.99
CA THR A 16 -16.06 23.23 -0.55
C THR A 16 -15.71 22.33 -1.74
N GLN A 17 -16.33 22.54 -2.90
CA GLN A 17 -16.01 21.81 -4.11
C GLN A 17 -14.58 22.11 -4.60
N MET A 18 -14.19 23.40 -4.65
CA MET A 18 -12.82 23.80 -5.02
C MET A 18 -11.78 23.29 -4.02
N PHE A 19 -12.11 23.32 -2.73
CA PHE A 19 -11.28 22.76 -1.67
C PHE A 19 -11.10 21.25 -1.83
N GLY A 20 -12.15 20.52 -2.21
CA GLY A 20 -12.06 19.08 -2.51
C GLY A 20 -11.08 18.78 -3.64
N VAL A 21 -11.15 19.53 -4.75
CA VAL A 21 -10.21 19.40 -5.87
C VAL A 21 -8.78 19.70 -5.43
N PHE A 22 -8.59 20.77 -4.65
CA PHE A 22 -7.29 21.11 -4.08
C PHE A 22 -6.76 20.00 -3.16
N MET A 23 -7.60 19.44 -2.28
CA MET A 23 -7.22 18.34 -1.41
C MET A 23 -6.86 17.07 -2.16
N MET A 24 -7.57 16.76 -3.25
CA MET A 24 -7.21 15.65 -4.13
C MET A 24 -5.83 15.87 -4.76
N MET A 25 -5.57 17.06 -5.31
CA MET A 25 -4.26 17.41 -5.87
C MET A 25 -3.16 17.33 -4.80
N TRP A 26 -3.41 17.86 -3.61
CA TRP A 26 -2.49 17.84 -2.48
C TRP A 26 -2.12 16.41 -2.06
N VAL A 27 -3.11 15.54 -1.86
CA VAL A 27 -2.90 14.14 -1.48
C VAL A 27 -2.09 13.38 -2.54
N LEU A 28 -2.38 13.61 -3.82
CA LEU A 28 -1.63 12.99 -4.92
C LEU A 28 -0.19 13.47 -4.96
N CYS A 29 0.03 14.79 -4.85
CA CYS A 29 1.37 15.39 -4.79
C CYS A 29 2.18 14.83 -3.62
N LEU A 30 1.61 14.83 -2.41
CA LEU A 30 2.25 14.28 -1.23
C LEU A 30 2.60 12.80 -1.40
N ARG A 31 1.67 11.99 -1.93
CA ARG A 31 1.93 10.57 -2.16
C ARG A 31 3.07 10.35 -3.14
N LYS A 32 3.09 11.09 -4.26
CA LYS A 32 4.16 10.97 -5.26
C LYS A 32 5.50 11.46 -4.73
N PHE A 33 5.50 12.57 -4.00
CA PHE A 33 6.69 13.09 -3.34
C PHE A 33 7.22 12.10 -2.30
N TRP A 34 6.34 11.55 -1.47
CA TRP A 34 6.69 10.59 -0.43
C TRP A 34 7.31 9.31 -1.00
N GLN A 35 6.76 8.78 -2.09
CA GLN A 35 7.33 7.61 -2.78
C GLN A 35 8.75 7.88 -3.29
N ARG A 36 9.01 9.07 -3.86
CA ARG A 36 10.35 9.46 -4.31
C ARG A 36 11.30 9.65 -3.13
N TYR A 37 10.82 10.26 -2.05
CA TYR A 37 11.61 10.48 -0.84
C TYR A 37 12.01 9.15 -0.17
N LEU A 38 11.06 8.23 -0.04
CA LEU A 38 11.29 6.91 0.54
C LEU A 38 12.31 6.10 -0.25
N ALA A 39 12.24 6.11 -1.59
CA ALA A 39 13.22 5.43 -2.44
C ALA A 39 14.64 5.99 -2.24
N LYS A 40 14.78 7.31 -2.12
CA LYS A 40 16.07 7.95 -1.83
C LYS A 40 16.58 7.54 -0.44
N PHE A 41 15.69 7.53 0.56
CA PHE A 41 16.04 7.13 1.93
C PHE A 41 16.49 5.67 1.99
N GLN A 42 15.76 4.76 1.34
CA GLN A 42 16.08 3.34 1.28
C GLN A 42 17.44 3.08 0.63
N TYR A 43 17.80 3.86 -0.38
CA TYR A 43 19.13 3.80 -0.99
C TYR A 43 20.22 4.29 -0.04
N GLN A 44 20.02 5.43 0.63
CA GLN A 44 21.01 5.99 1.57
C GLN A 44 21.23 5.11 2.81
N TRP A 45 20.19 4.44 3.28
CA TRP A 45 20.24 3.56 4.45
C TRP A 45 20.71 2.14 4.11
N CYS A 46 21.17 1.89 2.87
CA CYS A 46 21.57 0.56 2.37
C CYS A 46 20.48 -0.53 2.50
N ALA A 47 19.26 -0.20 2.92
CA ALA A 47 18.12 -1.12 3.02
C ALA A 47 17.72 -1.67 1.64
N TYR A 48 18.14 -1.02 0.55
CA TYR A 48 17.97 -1.55 -0.81
C TYR A 48 18.76 -2.85 -1.06
N GLU A 49 19.94 -3.00 -0.46
CA GLU A 49 20.73 -4.23 -0.60
C GLU A 49 20.17 -5.36 0.26
N ASP A 50 19.58 -5.04 1.41
CA ASP A 50 18.95 -6.02 2.30
C ASP A 50 17.68 -6.59 1.68
N GLU A 51 16.88 -5.81 0.95
CA GLU A 51 15.75 -6.33 0.14
C GLU A 51 16.22 -7.25 -1.01
N ARG A 52 17.43 -7.04 -1.54
CA ARG A 52 18.03 -7.91 -2.56
C ARG A 52 18.65 -9.18 -1.97
N ARG A 53 19.14 -9.11 -0.73
CA ARG A 53 19.47 -10.31 0.04
C ARG A 53 18.15 -10.93 0.50
N HIS A 54 18.08 -12.26 0.49
CA HIS A 54 16.86 -12.92 0.92
C HIS A 54 16.73 -12.75 2.43
N GLU A 55 15.88 -11.83 2.87
CA GLU A 55 15.45 -11.77 4.26
C GLU A 55 14.93 -13.15 4.68
N ILE A 56 15.21 -13.53 5.93
CA ILE A 56 14.76 -14.81 6.47
C ILE A 56 13.22 -14.84 6.41
N PRO A 57 12.61 -15.89 5.82
CA PRO A 57 11.16 -15.98 5.73
C PRO A 57 10.53 -15.94 7.12
N ARG A 58 9.43 -15.18 7.26
CA ARG A 58 8.69 -15.05 8.52
C ARG A 58 8.35 -16.44 9.08
N SER A 59 8.62 -16.69 10.36
CA SER A 59 8.42 -18.00 11.00
C SER A 59 7.01 -18.58 10.81
N ALA A 60 5.97 -17.75 10.89
CA ALA A 60 4.59 -18.15 10.66
C ALA A 60 4.36 -18.72 9.24
N PHE A 61 5.09 -18.23 8.24
CA PHE A 61 5.01 -18.73 6.87
C PHE A 61 5.60 -20.13 6.75
N LEU A 62 6.73 -20.38 7.43
CA LEU A 62 7.38 -21.70 7.45
C LEU A 62 6.49 -22.78 8.09
N LEU A 63 5.70 -22.41 9.10
CA LEU A 63 4.75 -23.33 9.75
C LEU A 63 3.54 -23.65 8.87
N GLN A 64 3.14 -22.73 8.00
CA GLN A 64 1.96 -22.86 7.14
C GLN A 64 2.26 -23.46 5.76
N SER A 65 3.53 -23.50 5.36
CA SER A 65 3.92 -24.01 4.05
C SER A 65 3.76 -25.53 3.96
N THR A 66 2.89 -25.97 3.06
CA THR A 66 2.67 -27.41 2.78
C THR A 66 3.60 -27.95 1.69
N ALA A 67 4.13 -27.07 0.82
CA ALA A 67 4.98 -27.44 -0.30
C ALA A 67 6.36 -26.78 -0.21
N THR A 68 7.34 -27.36 -0.88
CA THR A 68 8.69 -26.81 -1.02
C THR A 68 9.00 -26.65 -2.51
N ARG A 69 9.67 -25.57 -2.90
CA ARG A 69 10.05 -25.28 -4.29
C ARG A 69 11.53 -24.90 -4.35
N LEU A 70 12.24 -25.41 -5.35
CA LEU A 70 13.60 -24.99 -5.64
C LEU A 70 13.59 -23.58 -6.24
N ASN A 71 14.31 -22.65 -5.62
CA ASN A 71 14.43 -21.30 -6.16
C ASN A 71 15.50 -21.28 -7.28
N PRO A 72 15.15 -20.79 -8.49
CA PRO A 72 16.05 -20.83 -9.65
C PRO A 72 17.27 -19.90 -9.54
N SER A 73 17.25 -18.89 -8.65
CA SER A 73 18.37 -17.93 -8.57
C SER A 73 19.50 -18.40 -7.64
N ASN A 74 19.17 -19.14 -6.58
CA ASN A 74 20.12 -19.58 -5.55
C ASN A 74 20.25 -21.10 -5.45
N GLY A 75 19.35 -21.87 -6.09
CA GLY A 75 19.34 -23.33 -6.04
C GLY A 75 18.95 -23.90 -4.67
N ILE A 76 18.37 -23.10 -3.78
CA ILE A 76 17.99 -23.52 -2.42
C ILE A 76 16.52 -23.95 -2.43
N SER A 77 16.20 -25.03 -1.70
CA SER A 77 14.81 -25.48 -1.51
C SER A 77 14.11 -24.59 -0.48
N GLU A 78 13.15 -23.80 -0.93
CA GLU A 78 12.42 -22.83 -0.11
C GLU A 78 10.96 -23.27 0.10
N ALA A 79 10.43 -22.98 1.29
CA ALA A 79 9.02 -23.17 1.60
C ALA A 79 8.14 -22.40 0.61
N TYR A 80 7.12 -23.05 0.05
CA TYR A 80 6.25 -22.49 -0.98
C TYR A 80 4.78 -22.70 -0.64
N ILE A 81 4.00 -21.62 -0.71
CA ILE A 81 2.54 -21.66 -0.63
C ILE A 81 1.97 -21.43 -2.02
N PRO A 82 1.09 -22.32 -2.53
CA PRO A 82 0.48 -22.14 -3.84
C PRO A 82 -0.34 -20.84 -3.90
N LYS A 83 -0.13 -20.08 -4.97
CA LYS A 83 -0.77 -18.77 -5.16
C LYS A 83 -2.30 -18.83 -5.08
N MET A 84 -2.91 -19.92 -5.58
CA MET A 84 -4.36 -20.11 -5.54
C MET A 84 -4.90 -20.08 -4.11
N THR A 85 -4.24 -20.75 -3.17
CA THR A 85 -4.63 -20.76 -1.76
C THR A 85 -4.51 -19.36 -1.15
N LEU A 86 -3.45 -18.61 -1.47
CA LEU A 86 -3.28 -17.23 -1.02
C LEU A 86 -4.37 -16.30 -1.56
N TYR A 87 -4.70 -16.39 -2.85
CA TYR A 87 -5.77 -15.59 -3.46
C TYR A 87 -7.13 -15.89 -2.85
N PHE A 88 -7.43 -17.17 -2.63
CA PHE A 88 -8.66 -17.60 -2.00
C PHE A 88 -8.77 -17.07 -0.56
N CYS A 89 -7.76 -17.29 0.29
CA CYS A 89 -7.78 -16.81 1.67
C CYS A 89 -7.84 -15.28 1.75
N ARG A 90 -7.15 -14.58 0.85
CA ARG A 90 -7.18 -13.11 0.80
C ARG A 90 -8.53 -12.59 0.32
N SER A 91 -9.11 -13.20 -0.70
CA SER A 91 -10.46 -12.86 -1.19
C SER A 91 -11.51 -13.10 -0.11
N LEU A 92 -11.49 -14.26 0.55
CA LEU A 92 -12.39 -14.59 1.65
C LEU A 92 -12.25 -13.57 2.80
N SER A 93 -11.02 -13.22 3.17
CA SER A 93 -10.76 -12.22 4.22
C SER A 93 -11.29 -10.82 3.88
N ILE A 94 -11.29 -10.46 2.59
CA ILE A 94 -11.87 -9.19 2.11
C ILE A 94 -13.39 -9.27 2.15
N LEU A 95 -13.97 -10.38 1.69
CA LEU A 95 -15.43 -10.60 1.68
C LEU A 95 -16.02 -10.55 3.10
N ILE A 96 -15.39 -11.23 4.06
CA ILE A 96 -15.81 -11.23 5.47
C ILE A 96 -15.76 -9.83 6.09
N LYS A 97 -14.84 -8.96 5.65
CA LYS A 97 -14.72 -7.58 6.15
C LYS A 97 -15.70 -6.60 5.51
N ILE A 98 -16.34 -6.98 4.40
CA ILE A 98 -17.28 -6.13 3.65
C ILE A 98 -18.73 -6.40 4.08
N ILE A 99 -19.03 -7.62 4.52
CA ILE A 99 -20.30 -8.00 5.18
C ILE A 99 -20.32 -7.47 6.61
#